data_AF-A0A434SJN6-F1
#
_entry.id   AF-A0A434SJN6-F1
#
_cell.length_a   1.000
_cell.length_b   1.000
_cell.length_c   1.000
_cell.angle_alpha   90.00
_cell.angle_beta   90.00
_cell.angle_gamma   90.00
#
_symmetry.space_group_name_H-M   'P 1'
#
loop_
_entity.id
_entity.type
_entity.pdbx_description
1 polymer ?
#
loop_
_entity_poly.entity_id
_entity_poly.type
_entity_poly.pdbx_seq_one_letter_code
_entity_poly.pdbx_strand_id
1 'polypeptide(L)' 'MHYRLYKDSINQWRWRLIAANGKTLADSGESYWNKADAQHAINLVKGSYNAPVYE' A
#
# COMPACT_ATOMS: atom_id res chain seq x y z
N MET A 1 -12.76 0.26 -4.97
CA MET A 1 -11.29 0.17 -4.86
C MET A 1 -10.89 0.74 -3.51
N HIS A 2 -10.08 0.04 -2.73
CA HIS A 2 -9.72 0.46 -1.36
C HIS A 2 -8.34 -0.06 -0.96
N TYR A 3 -7.69 0.65 -0.03
CA TYR A 3 -6.46 0.17 0.62
C TYR A 3 -6.83 -0.70 1.82
N ARG A 4 -6.16 -1.85 1.94
CA ARG A 4 -6.23 -2.71 3.12
C ARG A 4 -4.89 -2.69 3.83
N LEU A 5 -4.90 -2.17 5.06
CA LEU A 5 -3.77 -2.24 5.98
C LEU A 5 -3.87 -3.51 6.82
N TYR A 6 -2.78 -4.23 6.99
CA TYR A 6 -2.73 -5.44 7.81
C TYR A 6 -1.35 -5.63 8.44
N LYS A 7 -1.28 -6.47 9.47
CA LYS A 7 -0.04 -6.85 10.13
C LYS A 7 0.36 -8.24 9.66
N ASP A 8 1.61 -8.39 9.24
CA ASP A 8 2.20 -9.62 8.76
C ASP A 8 2.70 -10.51 9.92
N SER A 9 3.08 -11.76 9.64
CA SER A 9 3.55 -12.74 10.62
C SER A 9 4.76 -12.28 11.43
N ILE A 10 5.57 -11.39 10.87
CA ILE A 10 6.75 -10.78 11.52
C ILE A 10 6.41 -9.51 12.33
N ASN A 11 5.14 -9.27 12.65
CA ASN A 11 4.67 -8.09 13.37
C ASN A 11 4.96 -6.74 12.67
N GLN A 12 5.14 -6.76 11.35
CA GLN A 12 5.27 -5.54 10.57
C GLN A 12 3.98 -5.21 9.81
N TRP A 13 3.73 -3.94 9.60
CA TRP A 13 2.59 -3.41 8.85
C TRP A 13 2.86 -3.44 7.36
N ARG A 14 1.86 -3.89 6.61
CA ARG A 14 1.83 -3.86 5.15
C ARG A 14 0.50 -3.34 4.67
N TRP A 15 0.48 -2.84 3.45
CA TRP A 15 -0.74 -2.43 2.78
C TRP A 15 -0.84 -3.08 1.41
N ARG A 16 -2.07 -3.20 0.93
CA ARG A 16 -2.37 -3.62 -0.43
C ARG A 16 -3.57 -2.87 -0.97
N LEU A 17 -3.55 -2.57 -2.26
CA LEU A 17 -4.63 -1.91 -2.97
C LEU A 17 -5.50 -2.95 -3.64
N ILE A 18 -6.79 -2.96 -3.31
CA ILE A 18 -7.75 -3.93 -3.81
C ILE A 18 -8.71 -3.21 -4.76
N ALA A 19 -8.80 -3.72 -5.99
CA ALA A 19 -9.74 -3.26 -7.00
C ALA A 19 -11.19 -3.58 -6.61
N ALA A 20 -12.15 -2.96 -7.30
CA ALA A 20 -13.57 -3.27 -7.10
C ALA A 20 -13.90 -4.74 -7.41
N ASN A 21 -13.13 -5.38 -8.31
CA ASN A 21 -13.26 -6.80 -8.64
C ASN A 21 -12.60 -7.75 -7.61
N GLY A 22 -12.12 -7.22 -6.48
CA GLY A 22 -11.48 -8.01 -5.42
C GLY A 22 -10.02 -8.41 -5.69
N LYS A 23 -9.47 -8.11 -6.87
CA LYS A 23 -8.06 -8.39 -7.18
C LYS A 23 -7.14 -7.36 -6.55
N THR A 24 -5.95 -7.81 -6.15
CA THR A 24 -4.87 -6.91 -5.69
C THR A 24 -4.22 -6.25 -6.89
N LEU A 25 -4.17 -4.92 -6.88
CA LEU A 25 -3.55 -4.11 -7.94
C LEU A 25 -2.13 -3.68 -7.56
N ALA A 26 -1.91 -3.38 -6.28
CA ALA A 26 -0.61 -2.96 -5.77
C ALA A 26 -0.42 -3.50 -4.36
N ASP A 27 0.83 -3.73 -4.01
CA ASP A 27 1.29 -4.12 -2.69
C ASP A 27 2.36 -3.12 -2.23
N SER A 28 2.57 -3.05 -0.92
CA SER A 28 3.51 -2.15 -0.27
C SER A 28 4.96 -2.38 -0.68
N GLY A 29 5.34 -3.60 -1.09
CA GLY A 29 6.71 -4.01 -1.41
C GLY A 29 7.63 -4.06 -0.17
N GLU A 30 7.54 -3.03 0.66
CA GLU A 30 8.21 -2.86 1.94
C GLU A 30 7.25 -3.11 3.11
N SER A 31 7.82 -3.46 4.26
CA SER A 31 7.09 -3.62 5.52
C SER A 31 7.53 -2.57 6.53
N TYR A 32 6.58 -2.08 7.33
CA TYR A 32 6.79 -0.98 8.26
C TYR A 32 6.65 -1.44 9.72
N TRP A 33 7.44 -0.87 10.61
CA TRP A 33 7.32 -1.18 12.05
C TRP A 33 6.07 -0.55 12.67
N ASN A 34 5.73 0.68 12.28
CA ASN A 34 4.55 1.37 12.80
C ASN A 34 3.42 1.46 11.78
N LYS A 35 2.19 1.49 12.30
CA LYS A 35 0.97 1.68 11.52
C LYS A 35 0.97 3.03 10.79
N ALA A 36 1.51 4.06 11.44
CA ALA A 36 1.56 5.43 10.93
C ALA A 36 2.44 5.53 9.67
N ASP A 37 3.60 4.87 9.68
CA ASP A 37 4.51 4.82 8.52
C ASP A 37 3.82 4.17 7.31
N ALA A 38 3.16 3.03 7.53
CA ALA A 38 2.40 2.36 6.48
C ALA A 38 1.24 3.22 5.95
N GLN A 39 0.56 3.97 6.82
CA GLN A 39 -0.49 4.88 6.41
C GLN A 39 0.06 6.09 5.63
N HIS A 40 1.25 6.57 5.98
CA HIS A 40 1.96 7.62 5.26
C HIS A 40 2.33 7.15 3.85
N ALA A 41 2.87 5.94 3.71
CA ALA A 41 3.16 5.33 2.41
C ALA A 41 1.91 5.24 1.50
N ILE A 42 0.77 4.82 2.05
CA ILE A 42 -0.51 4.83 1.31
C ILE A 42 -0.86 6.23 0.80
N ASN A 43 -0.64 7.27 1.64
CA ASN A 43 -0.94 8.65 1.23
C ASN A 43 0.00 9.14 0.12
N LEU A 44 1.28 8.73 0.14
CA LEU A 44 2.22 9.01 -0.94
C LEU A 44 1.74 8.37 -2.25
N VAL A 45 1.41 7.07 -2.24
CA VAL A 45 0.93 6.35 -3.43
C VAL A 45 -0.37 6.95 -3.97
N LYS A 46 -1.29 7.37 -3.09
CA LYS A 46 -2.49 8.11 -3.51
C LYS A 46 -2.16 9.42 -4.21
N GLY A 47 -1.09 10.10 -3.81
CA GLY A 47 -0.62 11.36 -4.41
C GLY A 47 0.20 11.18 -5.69
N SER A 48 0.79 10.00 -5.90
CA SER A 48 1.62 9.67 -7.07
C SER A 48 0.84 9.40 -8.36
N TYR A 49 -0.44 9.76 -8.44
CA TYR A 49 -1.29 9.52 -9.62
C TYR A 49 -0.77 10.18 -10.91
N ASN A 50 0.05 11.23 -10.77
CA ASN A 50 0.70 11.94 -11.88
C ASN A 50 2.19 11.56 -12.07
N ALA A 51 2.68 10.51 -11.41
CA ALA A 51 4.07 10.09 -11.56
C ALA A 51 4.34 9.63 -13.02
N PRO A 52 5.44 10.08 -13.65
CA PRO A 52 5.79 9.65 -15.00
C PRO A 52 6.13 8.15 -15.01
N VAL A 53 5.70 7.46 -16.07
CA VAL A 53 5.98 6.04 -16.30
C VAL A 53 7.12 5.91 -17.29
N TYR A 54 8.11 5.10 -16.94
CA TYR A 54 9.26 4.76 -17.79
C TYR A 54 9.21 3.27 -18.14
N GLU A 55 9.62 2.92 -19.36
CA GLU A 55 9.75 1.54 -19.86
C GLU A 55 11.20 1.04 -19.72
#